data_AF-A0A7X2M476-F1
#
_entry.id   AF-A0A7X2M476-F1
#
_cell.length_a   1.000
_cell.length_b   1.000
_cell.length_c   1.000
_cell.angle_alpha   90.00
_cell.angle_beta   90.00
_cell.angle_gamma   90.00
#
_symmetry.space_group_name_H-M   'P 1'
#
loop_
_entity.id
_entity.type
_entity.pdbx_description
1 polymer ?
#
loop_
_entity_poly.entity_id
_entity_poly.type
_entity_poly.pdbx_seq_one_letter_code
_entity_poly.pdbx_strand_id
1 'polypeptide(L)'
;MKKVHWVLGVILSLAVILILLITSFQAAMYADFGFYEKEYEKYDVLPDLDMKMEDVMYVTHEMMDYLKGDRENLEVITTVDGKEQDFFNEQDKLHMADVQGLFIGGLRLRTWAAAVLLICLVVLIAAKASWKYLIPRAFQIALGLTAAGTALLAYLFSRDFSAAFTKFHEIFFTNDLWLFDPAEDYMIRMLPEGLFSDMVIRIGVLFIAGLAVLLIISIIWRKKSKINCTN
;
A
#
# COMPACT_ATOMS: atom_id res chain seq x y z
N MET A 1 -25.25 21.87 14.44
CA MET A 1 -24.53 22.21 13.19
C MET A 1 -23.00 22.24 13.35
N LYS A 2 -22.41 23.02 14.27
CA LYS A 2 -20.93 23.08 14.45
C LYS A 2 -20.24 21.72 14.70
N LYS A 3 -20.83 20.86 15.55
CA LYS A 3 -20.32 19.49 15.80
C LYS A 3 -20.36 18.62 14.54
N VAL A 4 -21.44 18.69 13.76
CA VAL A 4 -21.59 17.94 12.50
C VAL A 4 -20.54 18.36 11.48
N HIS A 5 -20.30 19.66 11.32
CA HIS A 5 -19.25 20.17 10.42
C HIS A 5 -17.87 19.65 10.83
N TRP A 6 -17.58 19.60 12.14
CA TRP A 6 -16.32 19.05 12.65
C TRP A 6 -16.15 17.57 12.30
N VAL A 7 -17.18 16.76 12.53
CA VAL A 7 -17.16 15.33 12.19
C VAL A 7 -16.92 15.14 10.68
N LEU A 8 -17.61 15.88 9.82
CA LEU A 8 -17.38 15.83 8.38
C LEU A 8 -15.94 16.22 7.99
N GLY A 9 -15.37 17.22 8.66
CA GLY A 9 -13.96 17.61 8.44
C GLY A 9 -12.97 16.53 8.85
N VAL A 10 -13.24 15.79 9.94
CA VAL A 10 -12.41 14.65 10.36
C VAL A 10 -12.53 13.49 9.39
N ILE A 11 -13.75 13.12 8.98
CA ILE A 11 -13.98 12.05 7.99
C ILE A 11 -13.27 12.38 6.67
N LEU A 12 -13.42 13.61 6.18
CA LEU A 12 -12.72 14.09 4.98
C LEU A 12 -11.19 13.96 5.13
N SER A 13 -10.66 14.34 6.29
CA SER A 13 -9.22 14.28 6.56
C SER A 13 -8.70 12.84 6.59
N LEU A 14 -9.43 11.92 7.22
CA LEU A 14 -9.10 10.50 7.23
C LEU A 14 -9.18 9.90 5.82
N ALA A 15 -10.17 10.29 5.02
CA ALA A 15 -10.27 9.88 3.62
C ALA A 15 -9.06 10.35 2.80
N VAL A 16 -8.61 11.60 2.96
CA VAL A 16 -7.38 12.11 2.30
C VAL A 16 -6.16 11.26 2.67
N ILE A 17 -6.00 10.95 3.96
CA ILE A 17 -4.87 10.16 4.46
C ILE A 17 -4.92 8.73 3.91
N LEU A 18 -6.10 8.09 3.89
CA LEU A 18 -6.29 6.75 3.34
C LEU A 18 -6.01 6.70 1.83
N ILE A 19 -6.48 7.70 1.08
CA ILE A 19 -6.17 7.83 -0.35
C ILE A 19 -4.67 7.94 -0.57
N LEU A 20 -3.98 8.75 0.23
CA LEU A 20 -2.54 8.89 0.13
C LEU A 20 -1.84 7.56 0.44
N LEU A 21 -2.23 6.85 1.51
CA LEU A 21 -1.63 5.56 1.87
C LEU A 21 -1.72 4.55 0.72
N ILE A 22 -2.92 4.37 0.15
CA ILE A 22 -3.13 3.41 -0.95
C ILE A 22 -2.42 3.87 -2.23
N THR A 23 -2.31 5.17 -2.45
CA THR A 23 -1.53 5.72 -3.58
C THR A 23 -0.03 5.52 -3.39
N SER A 24 0.50 5.67 -2.19
CA SER A 24 1.89 5.36 -1.85
C SER A 24 2.18 3.87 -2.01
N PHE A 25 1.25 3.01 -1.59
CA PHE A 25 1.30 1.57 -1.84
C PHE A 25 1.39 1.26 -3.33
N GLN A 26 0.44 1.75 -4.14
CA GLN A 26 0.45 1.50 -5.58
C GLN A 26 1.72 2.07 -6.25
N ALA A 27 2.18 3.25 -5.84
CA ALA A 27 3.41 3.84 -6.37
C ALA A 27 4.65 3.01 -6.02
N ALA A 28 4.75 2.51 -4.79
CA ALA A 28 5.85 1.63 -4.37
C ALA A 28 5.89 0.34 -5.20
N MET A 29 4.74 -0.22 -5.56
CA MET A 29 4.66 -1.48 -6.29
C MET A 29 4.91 -1.33 -7.80
N TYR A 30 4.44 -0.22 -8.42
CA TYR A 30 4.36 -0.12 -9.90
C TYR A 30 5.11 1.05 -10.53
N ALA A 31 5.54 2.07 -9.78
CA ALA A 31 6.12 3.26 -10.40
C ALA A 31 7.54 3.01 -10.94
N ASP A 32 8.26 2.04 -10.38
CA ASP A 32 9.62 1.70 -10.75
C ASP A 32 9.91 0.24 -10.39
N PHE A 33 9.96 -0.61 -11.43
CA PHE A 33 10.25 -2.03 -11.35
C PHE A 33 11.75 -2.32 -11.16
N GLY A 34 12.64 -1.35 -11.38
CA GLY A 34 14.07 -1.50 -11.08
C GLY A 34 14.36 -1.63 -9.58
N PHE A 35 13.36 -1.46 -8.73
CA PHE A 35 13.41 -1.89 -7.34
C PHE A 35 13.46 -3.41 -7.19
N TYR A 36 12.62 -4.17 -7.92
CA TYR A 36 12.61 -5.63 -7.81
C TYR A 36 13.94 -6.22 -8.28
N GLU A 37 14.52 -5.71 -9.37
CA GLU A 37 15.85 -6.11 -9.83
C GLU A 37 16.91 -5.99 -8.71
N LYS A 38 16.93 -4.84 -8.01
CA LYS A 38 17.86 -4.61 -6.90
C LYS A 38 17.60 -5.52 -5.71
N GLU A 39 16.34 -5.80 -5.41
CA GLU A 39 15.99 -6.71 -4.32
C GLU A 39 16.35 -8.15 -4.66
N TYR A 40 16.18 -8.58 -5.91
CA TYR A 40 16.59 -9.89 -6.38
C TYR A 40 18.12 -10.07 -6.36
N GLU A 41 18.88 -9.03 -6.67
CA GLU A 41 20.34 -9.03 -6.45
C GLU A 41 20.69 -9.03 -4.96
N LYS A 42 20.04 -8.19 -4.15
CA LYS A 42 20.32 -8.03 -2.72
C LYS A 42 20.08 -9.31 -1.91
N TYR A 43 19.06 -10.08 -2.28
CA TYR A 43 18.64 -11.29 -1.58
C TYR A 43 19.02 -12.59 -2.30
N ASP A 44 19.95 -12.52 -3.27
CA ASP A 44 20.46 -13.70 -3.99
C ASP A 44 19.35 -14.59 -4.59
N VAL A 45 18.30 -13.97 -5.14
CA VAL A 45 17.14 -14.69 -5.70
C VAL A 45 17.51 -15.46 -6.97
N LEU A 46 18.38 -14.90 -7.83
CA LEU A 46 18.72 -15.53 -9.10
C LEU A 46 19.46 -16.86 -8.93
N PRO A 47 20.53 -16.95 -8.10
CA PRO A 47 21.18 -18.23 -7.83
C PRO A 47 20.27 -19.23 -7.11
N ASP A 48 19.37 -18.77 -6.24
CA ASP A 48 18.47 -19.65 -5.48
C ASP A 48 17.40 -20.33 -6.34
N LEU A 49 17.00 -19.68 -7.44
CA LEU A 49 16.05 -20.21 -8.43
C LEU A 49 16.72 -20.83 -9.67
N ASP A 50 18.04 -20.71 -9.82
CA ASP A 50 18.77 -20.98 -11.07
C ASP A 50 18.11 -20.31 -12.28
N MET A 51 17.83 -19.01 -12.13
CA MET A 51 17.18 -18.19 -13.14
C MET A 51 18.04 -17.00 -13.55
N LYS A 52 17.80 -16.47 -14.75
CA LYS A 52 18.36 -15.18 -15.14
C LYS A 52 17.45 -14.05 -14.67
N MET A 53 18.03 -12.84 -14.55
CA MET A 53 17.27 -11.64 -14.22
C MET A 53 16.10 -11.40 -15.19
N GLU A 54 16.32 -11.64 -16.49
CA GLU A 54 15.28 -11.49 -17.52
C GLU A 54 14.05 -12.38 -17.25
N ASP A 55 14.29 -13.62 -16.82
CA ASP A 55 13.24 -14.61 -16.58
C ASP A 55 12.45 -14.31 -15.28
N VAL A 56 13.15 -13.93 -14.20
CA VAL A 56 12.50 -13.56 -12.93
C VAL A 56 11.71 -12.25 -13.07
N MET A 57 12.25 -11.27 -13.81
CA MET A 57 11.53 -10.02 -14.07
C MET A 57 10.32 -10.23 -14.98
N TYR A 58 10.38 -11.15 -15.95
CA TYR A 58 9.21 -11.56 -16.71
C TYR A 58 8.12 -12.09 -15.77
N VAL A 59 8.45 -13.05 -14.89
CA VAL A 59 7.50 -13.57 -13.88
C VAL A 59 6.95 -12.47 -12.98
N THR A 60 7.80 -11.53 -12.57
CA THR A 60 7.40 -10.37 -11.75
C THR A 60 6.37 -9.51 -12.46
N HIS A 61 6.59 -9.17 -13.72
CA HIS A 61 5.65 -8.36 -14.49
C HIS A 61 4.30 -9.06 -14.64
N GLU A 62 4.31 -10.33 -15.03
CA GLU A 62 3.09 -11.12 -15.19
C GLU A 62 2.31 -11.27 -13.87
N MET A 63 3.00 -11.51 -12.77
CA MET A 63 2.43 -11.56 -11.42
C MET A 63 1.82 -10.21 -11.01
N MET A 64 2.55 -9.11 -11.23
CA MET A 64 2.10 -7.78 -10.88
C MET A 64 0.91 -7.32 -11.73
N ASP A 65 0.83 -7.74 -13.00
CA ASP A 65 -0.31 -7.53 -13.88
C ASP A 65 -1.54 -8.34 -13.44
N TYR A 66 -1.34 -9.59 -13.04
CA TYR A 66 -2.39 -10.39 -12.40
C TYR A 66 -2.92 -9.71 -11.13
N LEU A 67 -2.06 -9.25 -10.21
CA LEU A 67 -2.50 -8.65 -8.94
C LEU A 67 -3.38 -7.39 -9.10
N LYS A 68 -3.16 -6.57 -10.15
CA LYS A 68 -4.04 -5.40 -10.42
C LYS A 68 -5.28 -5.74 -11.25
N GLY A 69 -5.43 -7.00 -11.67
CA GLY A 69 -6.57 -7.48 -12.45
C GLY A 69 -6.47 -7.21 -13.95
N ASP A 70 -5.27 -6.95 -14.47
CA ASP A 70 -5.04 -6.81 -15.91
C ASP A 70 -4.84 -8.18 -16.60
N ARG A 71 -4.88 -9.27 -15.82
CA ARG A 71 -4.81 -10.65 -16.27
C ARG A 71 -5.79 -11.54 -15.51
N GLU A 72 -6.37 -12.53 -16.20
CA GLU A 72 -7.36 -13.44 -15.65
C GLU A 72 -6.75 -14.60 -14.85
N ASN A 73 -5.64 -15.19 -15.32
CA ASN A 73 -4.97 -16.33 -14.69
C ASN A 73 -3.51 -16.02 -14.33
N LEU A 74 -2.94 -16.79 -13.40
CA LEU A 74 -1.53 -16.72 -13.02
C LEU A 74 -0.83 -17.99 -13.52
N GLU A 75 -0.56 -18.05 -14.82
CA GLU A 75 0.18 -19.13 -15.49
C GLU A 75 1.36 -18.50 -16.24
N VAL A 76 2.58 -18.80 -15.82
CA VAL A 76 3.79 -18.14 -16.36
C VAL A 76 4.82 -19.20 -16.69
N ILE A 77 4.93 -19.54 -17.98
CA ILE A 77 5.92 -20.49 -18.46
C ILE A 77 7.27 -19.80 -18.52
N THR A 78 8.24 -20.32 -17.76
CA THR A 78 9.61 -19.81 -17.70
C THR A 78 10.59 -20.96 -17.47
N THR A 79 11.89 -20.67 -17.58
CA THR A 79 12.95 -21.62 -17.19
C THR A 79 13.34 -21.37 -15.75
N VAL A 80 13.16 -22.37 -14.88
CA VAL A 80 13.52 -22.34 -13.44
C VAL A 80 14.11 -23.70 -13.04
N ASP A 81 15.17 -23.71 -12.24
CA ASP A 81 15.92 -24.94 -11.89
C ASP A 81 16.28 -25.78 -13.14
N GLY A 82 16.69 -25.10 -14.22
CA GLY A 82 17.06 -25.73 -15.50
C GLY A 82 15.92 -26.40 -16.28
N LYS A 83 14.65 -26.17 -15.91
CA LYS A 83 13.47 -26.76 -16.57
C LYS A 83 12.49 -25.69 -17.03
N GLU A 84 11.93 -25.88 -18.22
CA GLU A 84 10.83 -25.06 -18.72
C GLU A 84 9.50 -25.59 -18.17
N GLN A 85 8.82 -24.79 -17.35
CA GLN A 85 7.56 -25.15 -16.70
C GLN A 85 6.80 -23.90 -16.23
N ASP A 86 5.58 -24.08 -15.73
CA ASP A 86 4.85 -23.02 -15.03
C ASP A 86 5.56 -22.69 -13.72
N PHE A 87 5.85 -21.40 -13.50
CA PHE A 87 6.53 -20.93 -12.30
C PHE A 87 5.68 -21.10 -11.05
N PHE A 88 4.37 -20.96 -11.19
CA PHE A 88 3.43 -21.01 -10.06
C PHE A 88 2.75 -22.38 -10.02
N ASN A 89 2.83 -23.05 -8.88
CA ASN A 89 2.07 -24.27 -8.64
C ASN A 89 0.61 -23.96 -8.21
N GLU A 90 -0.19 -24.99 -7.96
CA GLU A 90 -1.60 -24.80 -7.58
C GLU A 90 -1.77 -24.08 -6.24
N GLN A 91 -0.89 -24.30 -5.27
CA GLN A 91 -0.93 -23.59 -3.98
C GLN A 91 -0.62 -22.11 -4.19
N ASP A 92 0.42 -21.79 -4.97
CA ASP A 92 0.78 -20.40 -5.31
C ASP A 92 -0.40 -19.68 -5.95
N LYS A 93 -1.04 -20.30 -6.95
CA LYS A 93 -2.19 -19.70 -7.67
C LYS A 93 -3.37 -19.42 -6.75
N LEU A 94 -3.70 -20.36 -5.86
CA LEU A 94 -4.79 -20.18 -4.91
C LEU A 94 -4.47 -19.07 -3.89
N HIS A 95 -3.25 -19.04 -3.35
CA HIS A 95 -2.83 -17.97 -2.45
C HIS A 95 -2.85 -16.61 -3.16
N MET A 96 -2.32 -16.54 -4.38
CA MET A 96 -2.25 -15.30 -5.15
C MET A 96 -3.63 -14.80 -5.58
N ALA A 97 -4.62 -15.67 -5.74
CA ALA A 97 -6.01 -15.26 -5.93
C ALA A 97 -6.57 -14.53 -4.69
N ASP A 98 -6.27 -15.01 -3.49
CA ASP A 98 -6.64 -14.30 -2.25
C ASP A 98 -5.91 -12.94 -2.17
N VAL A 99 -4.61 -12.90 -2.51
CA VAL A 99 -3.81 -11.66 -2.54
C VAL A 99 -4.35 -10.66 -3.58
N GLN A 100 -4.73 -11.12 -4.78
CA GLN A 100 -5.38 -10.29 -5.80
C GLN A 100 -6.67 -9.66 -5.27
N GLY A 101 -7.47 -10.43 -4.52
CA GLY A 101 -8.67 -9.94 -3.84
C GLY A 101 -8.37 -8.77 -2.90
N LEU A 102 -7.32 -8.87 -2.08
CA LEU A 102 -6.85 -7.78 -1.22
C LEU A 102 -6.37 -6.57 -2.02
N PHE A 103 -5.63 -6.81 -3.10
CA PHE A 103 -5.05 -5.79 -3.95
C PHE A 103 -6.14 -4.93 -4.63
N ILE A 104 -7.05 -5.59 -5.35
CA ILE A 104 -8.19 -4.95 -6.01
C ILE A 104 -9.12 -4.33 -4.97
N GLY A 105 -9.34 -5.01 -3.84
CA GLY A 105 -10.10 -4.50 -2.70
C GLY A 105 -9.55 -3.17 -2.17
N GLY A 106 -8.23 -3.08 -1.99
CA GLY A 106 -7.53 -1.86 -1.61
C GLY A 106 -7.70 -0.73 -2.63
N LEU A 107 -7.54 -1.02 -3.92
CA LEU A 107 -7.76 -0.03 -4.98
C LEU A 107 -9.23 0.49 -5.00
N ARG A 108 -10.20 -0.41 -4.80
CA ARG A 108 -11.62 -0.03 -4.65
C ARG A 108 -11.87 0.82 -3.40
N LEU A 109 -11.24 0.47 -2.27
CA LEU A 109 -11.33 1.25 -1.03
C LEU A 109 -10.85 2.69 -1.23
N ARG A 110 -9.78 2.91 -2.00
CA ARG A 110 -9.33 4.26 -2.37
C ARG A 110 -10.39 5.01 -3.17
N THR A 111 -11.03 4.36 -4.13
CA THR A 111 -12.11 4.97 -4.93
C THR A 111 -13.29 5.37 -4.04
N TRP A 112 -13.71 4.52 -3.11
CA TRP A 112 -14.74 4.85 -2.13
C TRP A 112 -14.33 5.99 -1.19
N ALA A 113 -13.08 6.00 -0.73
CA ALA A 113 -12.54 7.09 0.07
C ALA A 113 -12.57 8.42 -0.69
N ALA A 114 -12.26 8.43 -2.00
CA ALA A 114 -12.38 9.61 -2.85
C ALA A 114 -13.83 10.08 -2.98
N ALA A 115 -14.79 9.17 -3.15
CA ALA A 115 -16.22 9.51 -3.15
C ALA A 115 -16.65 10.13 -1.81
N VAL A 116 -16.26 9.54 -0.68
CA VAL A 116 -16.55 10.06 0.67
C VAL A 116 -15.94 11.45 0.88
N LEU A 117 -14.70 11.67 0.44
CA LEU A 117 -14.03 12.97 0.48
C LEU A 117 -14.86 14.02 -0.28
N LEU A 118 -15.26 13.72 -1.52
CA LEU A 118 -16.05 14.62 -2.36
C LEU A 118 -17.42 14.93 -1.74
N ILE A 119 -18.12 13.91 -1.24
CA ILE A 119 -19.42 14.07 -0.57
C ILE A 119 -19.27 14.98 0.66
N CYS A 120 -18.28 14.72 1.52
CA CYS A 120 -18.04 15.56 2.70
C CYS A 120 -17.75 17.01 2.32
N LEU A 121 -16.96 17.23 1.27
CA LEU A 121 -16.62 18.56 0.77
C LEU A 121 -17.88 19.29 0.26
N VAL A 122 -18.69 18.64 -0.58
CA VAL A 122 -19.94 19.19 -1.11
C VAL A 122 -20.91 19.55 0.01
N VAL A 123 -21.12 18.65 0.99
CA VAL A 123 -21.99 18.91 2.13
C VAL A 123 -21.49 20.09 2.97
N LEU A 124 -20.19 20.18 3.23
CA LEU A 124 -19.61 21.30 3.97
C LEU A 124 -19.79 22.65 3.24
N ILE A 125 -19.66 22.67 1.91
CA ILE A 125 -19.88 23.85 1.09
C ILE A 125 -21.37 24.23 1.07
N ALA A 126 -22.26 23.27 0.79
CA ALA A 126 -23.71 23.49 0.71
C ALA A 126 -24.29 23.95 2.05
N ALA A 127 -23.79 23.42 3.17
CA ALA A 127 -24.15 23.84 4.52
C ALA A 127 -23.55 25.21 4.93
N LYS A 128 -22.84 25.90 4.01
CA LYS A 128 -22.14 27.17 4.26
C LYS A 128 -21.23 27.10 5.50
N ALA A 129 -20.62 25.94 5.75
CA ALA A 129 -19.71 25.76 6.86
C ALA A 129 -18.47 26.65 6.68
N SER A 130 -17.76 26.97 7.76
CA SER A 130 -16.45 27.61 7.73
C SER A 130 -15.34 26.63 7.28
N TRP A 131 -15.58 25.89 6.21
CA TRP A 131 -14.78 24.76 5.73
C TRP A 131 -13.31 25.13 5.49
N LYS A 132 -13.03 26.35 5.03
CA LYS A 132 -11.67 26.90 4.84
C LYS A 132 -10.83 26.94 6.12
N TYR A 133 -11.47 27.02 7.29
CA TYR A 133 -10.79 27.00 8.60
C TYR A 133 -10.85 25.61 9.23
N LEU A 134 -11.97 24.92 9.02
CA LEU A 134 -12.26 23.65 9.66
C LEU A 134 -11.41 22.51 9.10
N ILE A 135 -11.31 22.39 7.77
CA ILE A 135 -10.57 21.32 7.09
C ILE A 135 -9.08 21.30 7.49
N PRO A 136 -8.29 22.39 7.36
CA PRO A 136 -6.87 22.32 7.69
C PRO A 136 -6.62 22.03 9.18
N ARG A 137 -7.52 22.44 10.08
CA ARG A 137 -7.41 22.12 11.51
C ARG A 137 -7.74 20.65 11.80
N ALA A 138 -8.81 20.13 11.21
CA ALA A 138 -9.19 18.72 11.34
C ALA A 138 -8.09 17.82 10.75
N PHE A 139 -7.55 18.20 9.59
CA PHE A 139 -6.47 17.49 8.93
C PHE A 139 -5.21 17.42 9.78
N GLN A 140 -4.77 18.53 10.38
CA GLN A 140 -3.59 18.54 11.25
C GLN A 140 -3.73 17.62 12.48
N ILE A 141 -4.94 17.49 13.04
CA ILE A 141 -5.20 16.58 14.17
C ILE A 141 -5.21 15.12 13.70
N ALA A 142 -5.95 14.83 12.61
CA ALA A 142 -5.99 13.50 12.02
C ALA A 142 -4.58 13.03 11.64
N LEU A 143 -3.79 13.91 11.04
CA LEU A 143 -2.40 13.68 10.70
C LEU A 143 -1.55 13.33 11.93
N GLY A 144 -1.69 14.07 13.04
CA GLY A 144 -0.94 13.79 14.26
C GLY A 144 -1.24 12.39 14.81
N LEU A 145 -2.50 11.97 14.78
CA LEU A 145 -2.92 10.62 15.18
C LEU A 145 -2.38 9.56 14.22
N THR A 146 -2.48 9.78 12.92
CA THR A 146 -1.93 8.88 11.90
C THR A 146 -0.41 8.75 12.06
N ALA A 147 0.31 9.85 12.24
CA ALA A 147 1.76 9.84 12.40
C ALA A 147 2.18 9.04 13.65
N ALA A 148 1.46 9.20 14.77
CA ALA A 148 1.69 8.40 15.97
C ALA A 148 1.44 6.90 15.73
N GLY A 149 0.35 6.55 15.04
CA GLY A 149 0.04 5.17 14.67
C GLY A 149 1.08 4.56 13.74
N THR A 150 1.50 5.29 12.70
CA THR A 150 2.55 4.86 11.77
C THR A 150 3.89 4.69 12.48
N ALA A 151 4.26 5.60 13.39
CA ALA A 151 5.49 5.45 14.18
C ALA A 151 5.45 4.22 15.08
N LEU A 152 4.29 3.92 15.70
CA LEU A 152 4.11 2.70 16.48
C LEU A 152 4.24 1.45 15.61
N LEU A 153 3.58 1.40 14.46
CA LEU A 153 3.67 0.26 13.54
C LEU A 153 5.11 0.06 13.04
N ALA A 154 5.80 1.15 12.64
CA ALA A 154 7.20 1.09 12.24
C ALA A 154 8.09 0.55 13.37
N TYR A 155 7.87 0.99 14.61
CA TYR A 155 8.58 0.47 15.76
C TYR A 155 8.34 -1.04 15.94
N LEU A 156 7.08 -1.49 15.89
CA LEU A 156 6.74 -2.92 16.03
C LEU A 156 7.38 -3.77 14.92
N PHE A 157 7.27 -3.33 13.66
CA PHE A 157 7.82 -4.04 12.51
C PHE A 157 9.36 -4.11 12.55
N SER A 158 10.02 -3.07 13.08
CA SER A 158 11.49 -3.09 13.25
C SER A 158 12.01 -4.03 14.33
N ARG A 159 11.14 -4.55 15.20
CA ARG A 159 11.53 -5.46 16.30
C ARG A 159 11.50 -6.91 15.87
N ASP A 160 10.46 -7.29 15.13
CA ASP A 160 10.23 -8.65 14.68
C ASP A 160 9.32 -8.62 13.46
N PHE A 161 9.94 -8.50 12.28
CA PHE A 161 9.21 -8.44 11.02
C PHE A 161 8.52 -9.77 10.71
N SER A 162 9.18 -10.90 10.98
CA SER A 162 8.61 -12.24 10.75
C SER A 162 7.32 -12.45 11.55
N ALA A 163 7.27 -12.04 12.82
CA ALA A 163 6.05 -12.08 13.62
C ALA A 163 4.96 -11.15 13.07
N ALA A 164 5.33 -9.94 12.63
CA ALA A 164 4.40 -9.01 12.00
C ALA A 164 3.83 -9.55 10.67
N PHE A 165 4.68 -10.17 9.85
CA PHE A 165 4.33 -10.80 8.59
C PHE A 165 3.39 -11.99 8.82
N THR A 166 3.68 -12.84 9.80
CA THR A 166 2.79 -13.94 10.21
C THR A 166 1.42 -13.41 10.66
N LYS A 167 1.40 -12.39 11.54
CA LYS A 167 0.13 -11.79 12.01
C LYS A 167 -0.65 -11.13 10.89
N PHE A 168 0.02 -10.54 9.90
CA PHE A 168 -0.65 -10.04 8.71
C PHE A 168 -1.39 -11.17 7.99
N HIS A 169 -0.73 -12.31 7.77
CA HIS A 169 -1.36 -13.44 7.09
C HIS A 169 -2.56 -14.00 7.88
N GLU A 170 -2.42 -14.17 9.20
CA GLU A 170 -3.52 -14.62 10.06
C GLU A 170 -4.73 -13.66 10.09
N ILE A 171 -4.53 -12.36 9.85
CA ILE A 171 -5.61 -11.37 9.82
C ILE A 171 -6.38 -11.44 8.49
N PHE A 172 -5.67 -11.63 7.39
CA PHE A 172 -6.24 -11.50 6.04
C PHE A 172 -6.61 -12.83 5.38
N PHE A 173 -6.01 -13.93 5.81
CA PHE A 173 -6.25 -15.27 5.26
C PHE A 173 -6.82 -16.19 6.33
N THR A 174 -7.74 -17.06 5.92
CA THR A 174 -8.42 -18.04 6.81
C THR A 174 -8.00 -19.49 6.51
N ASN A 175 -6.96 -19.64 5.70
CA ASN A 175 -6.38 -20.88 5.23
C ASN A 175 -4.86 -20.84 5.42
N ASP A 176 -4.19 -21.96 5.15
CA ASP A 176 -2.74 -22.12 5.30
C ASP A 176 -2.00 -22.07 3.97
N LEU A 177 -2.63 -21.61 2.87
CA LEU A 177 -2.02 -21.59 1.53
C LEU A 177 -0.80 -20.67 1.42
N TRP A 178 -0.62 -19.78 2.39
CA TRP A 178 0.53 -18.87 2.48
C TRP A 178 1.75 -19.49 3.19
N LEU A 179 1.62 -20.71 3.74
CA LEU A 179 2.72 -21.46 4.34
C LEU A 179 3.40 -22.32 3.26
N PHE A 180 4.43 -21.77 2.65
CA PHE A 180 5.21 -22.42 1.60
C PHE A 180 6.39 -23.21 2.14
N ASP A 181 6.74 -24.31 1.47
CA ASP A 181 7.99 -25.03 1.64
C ASP A 181 9.01 -24.52 0.63
N PRO A 182 10.10 -23.83 1.05
CA PRO A 182 11.11 -23.31 0.12
C PRO A 182 11.83 -24.39 -0.68
N ALA A 183 11.75 -25.67 -0.30
CA ALA A 183 12.29 -26.79 -1.08
C ALA A 183 11.43 -27.15 -2.31
N GLU A 184 10.13 -26.82 -2.29
CA GLU A 184 9.18 -27.19 -3.33
C GLU A 184 8.59 -25.96 -4.05
N ASP A 185 8.41 -24.85 -3.35
CA ASP A 185 7.69 -23.66 -3.83
C ASP A 185 8.64 -22.56 -4.34
N TYR A 186 8.52 -22.21 -5.62
CA TYR A 186 9.35 -21.17 -6.23
C TYR A 186 9.00 -19.77 -5.73
N MET A 187 7.73 -19.50 -5.43
CA MET A 187 7.27 -18.16 -5.06
C MET A 187 7.91 -17.64 -3.78
N ILE A 188 8.09 -18.48 -2.75
CA ILE A 188 8.72 -18.06 -1.48
C ILE A 188 10.23 -17.80 -1.64
N ARG A 189 10.89 -18.48 -2.58
CA ARG A 189 12.28 -18.20 -2.97
C ARG A 189 12.40 -16.88 -3.74
N MET A 190 11.44 -16.60 -4.62
CA MET A 190 11.38 -15.35 -5.40
C MET A 190 11.03 -14.12 -4.55
N LEU A 191 10.15 -14.29 -3.56
CA LEU A 191 9.66 -13.21 -2.69
C LEU A 191 10.11 -13.44 -1.25
N PRO A 192 11.41 -13.32 -0.96
CA PRO A 192 11.91 -13.55 0.39
C PRO A 192 11.37 -12.50 1.36
N GLU A 193 11.28 -12.86 2.64
CA GLU A 193 10.77 -11.97 3.69
C GLU A 193 11.45 -10.58 3.70
N GLY A 194 12.76 -10.54 3.42
CA GLY A 194 13.52 -9.31 3.34
C GLY A 194 13.00 -8.33 2.28
N LEU A 195 12.58 -8.84 1.10
CA LEU A 195 11.98 -8.04 0.03
C LEU A 195 10.68 -7.40 0.51
N PHE A 196 9.84 -8.14 1.25
CA PHE A 196 8.62 -7.59 1.82
C PHE A 196 8.90 -6.50 2.87
N SER A 197 9.90 -6.69 3.73
CA SER A 197 10.33 -5.67 4.70
C SER A 197 10.74 -4.37 4.00
N ASP A 198 11.59 -4.48 2.98
CA ASP A 198 12.05 -3.34 2.20
C ASP A 198 10.92 -2.67 1.41
N MET A 199 9.97 -3.45 0.89
CA MET A 199 8.77 -2.91 0.26
C MET A 199 7.91 -2.12 1.26
N VAL A 200 7.70 -2.64 2.48
CA VAL A 200 6.99 -1.91 3.54
C VAL A 200 7.69 -0.60 3.90
N ILE A 201 9.02 -0.60 3.96
CA ILE A 201 9.82 0.61 4.16
C ILE A 201 9.61 1.59 2.99
N ARG A 202 9.68 1.12 1.73
CA ARG A 202 9.46 1.93 0.53
C ARG A 202 8.09 2.62 0.55
N ILE A 203 7.04 1.87 0.89
CA ILE A 203 5.67 2.38 1.06
C ILE A 203 5.65 3.45 2.16
N GLY A 204 6.25 3.16 3.32
CA GLY A 204 6.33 4.07 4.45
C GLY A 204 7.01 5.39 4.12
N VAL A 205 8.13 5.36 3.39
CA VAL A 205 8.86 6.55 2.94
C VAL A 205 8.00 7.40 2.01
N LEU A 206 7.37 6.81 0.99
CA LEU A 206 6.50 7.53 0.06
C LEU A 206 5.29 8.14 0.78
N PHE A 207 4.71 7.40 1.74
CA PHE A 207 3.57 7.86 2.52
C PHE A 207 3.95 9.04 3.42
N ILE A 208 5.04 8.94 4.19
CA ILE A 208 5.52 10.00 5.08
C ILE A 208 5.90 11.25 4.27
N ALA A 209 6.56 11.09 3.12
CA ALA A 209 6.89 12.20 2.23
C ALA A 209 5.61 12.93 1.75
N GLY A 210 4.60 12.18 1.31
CA GLY A 210 3.30 12.74 0.92
C GLY A 210 2.59 13.46 2.07
N LEU A 211 2.61 12.88 3.28
CA LEU A 211 2.04 13.50 4.47
C LEU A 211 2.73 14.82 4.82
N ALA A 212 4.06 14.89 4.70
CA ALA A 212 4.83 16.11 4.92
C ALA A 212 4.43 17.22 3.94
N VAL A 213 4.26 16.90 2.65
CA VAL A 213 3.77 17.84 1.64
C VAL A 213 2.37 18.35 1.99
N LEU A 214 1.43 17.45 2.33
CA LEU A 214 0.07 17.83 2.70
C LEU A 214 0.03 18.67 4.00
N LEU A 215 0.91 18.39 4.96
CA LEU A 215 1.06 19.19 6.17
C LEU A 215 1.45 20.62 5.82
N ILE A 216 2.49 20.82 5.00
CA ILE A 216 2.94 22.14 4.55
C ILE A 216 1.79 22.89 3.87
N ILE A 217 1.08 22.24 2.95
CA ILE A 217 -0.10 22.81 2.27
C ILE A 217 -1.16 23.23 3.30
N SER A 218 -1.47 22.37 4.28
CA SER A 218 -2.47 22.67 5.32
C SER A 218 -2.07 23.87 6.18
N ILE A 219 -0.77 24.03 6.50
CA ILE A 219 -0.25 25.14 7.29
C ILE A 219 -0.38 26.45 6.51
N ILE A 220 0.03 26.45 5.23
CA ILE A 220 -0.08 27.62 4.35
C ILE A 220 -1.55 28.03 4.19
N TRP A 221 -2.43 27.04 3.92
CA TRP A 221 -3.87 27.28 3.82
C TRP A 221 -4.44 27.88 5.11
N ARG A 222 -4.11 27.31 6.27
CA ARG A 222 -4.56 27.82 7.57
C ARG A 222 -4.12 29.26 7.81
N LYS A 223 -2.86 29.60 7.49
CA LYS A 223 -2.35 30.98 7.61
C LYS A 223 -3.14 31.96 6.74
N LYS A 224 -3.34 31.64 5.44
CA LYS A 224 -4.13 32.49 4.52
C LYS A 224 -5.58 32.66 4.97
N SER A 225 -6.22 31.59 5.44
CA SER A 225 -7.60 31.67 5.92
C SER A 225 -7.75 32.64 7.09
N LYS A 226 -6.82 32.64 8.06
CA LYS A 226 -6.84 33.55 9.21
C LYS A 226 -6.77 35.03 8.78
N ILE A 227 -5.90 35.35 7.81
CA ILE A 227 -5.72 36.72 7.30
C ILE A 227 -7.02 37.27 6.69
N ASN A 228 -7.77 36.45 5.96
CA ASN A 228 -9.01 36.87 5.31
C ASN A 228 -10.22 36.97 6.28
N CYS A 229 -10.07 36.62 7.56
CA CYS A 229 -11.12 36.78 8.57
C CYS A 229 -10.97 38.07 9.39
N THR A 230 -9.78 38.67 9.36
CA THR A 230 -9.42 39.87 10.13
C THR A 230 -9.46 41.15 9.31
N ASN A 231 -9.63 41.04 7.99
CA ASN A 231 -9.93 42.13 7.05
C ASN A 231 -11.40 42.03 6.64
#